data_AF-A0A1U9LDM2-F1
#
_entry.id   AF-A0A1U9LDM2-F1
#
_cell.length_a   1.000
_cell.length_b   1.000
_cell.length_c   1.000
_cell.angle_alpha   90.00
_cell.angle_beta   90.00
_cell.angle_gamma   90.00
#
_symmetry.space_group_name_H-M   'P 1'
#
loop_
_entity.id
_entity.type
_entity.pdbx_description
1 polymer ?
#
loop_
_entity_poly.entity_id
_entity_poly.type
_entity_poly.pdbx_seq_one_letter_code
_entity_poly.pdbx_strand_id
1 'polypeptide(L)'
;MKNIYNSVLENLSDDNFYGIWNDLFRHNKKLKTHDKKEKFFDFFIYGMKKNILLEYDLENQCPVFSRDDPYVVVHRIFSDLKNLKLPEDNGDVTREFIAYAMTKYGWAVLKEGTYLFLPD
;
A
#
# COMPACT_ATOMS: atom_id res chain seq x y z
N MET A 1 1.12 -15.48 5.64
CA MET A 1 0.85 -14.10 5.16
C MET A 1 -0.21 -13.38 6.00
N LYS A 2 -1.38 -13.97 6.35
CA LYS A 2 -2.40 -13.30 7.19
C LYS A 2 -1.86 -12.66 8.50
N ASN A 3 -0.94 -13.31 9.21
CA ASN A 3 -0.39 -12.75 10.46
C ASN A 3 0.43 -11.46 10.26
N ILE A 4 1.16 -11.32 9.14
CA ILE A 4 1.98 -10.11 8.92
C ILE A 4 1.13 -8.93 8.47
N TYR A 5 0.09 -9.18 7.66
CA TYR A 5 -0.82 -8.12 7.21
C TYR A 5 -1.60 -7.54 8.39
N ASN A 6 -2.15 -8.39 9.27
CA ASN A 6 -2.85 -7.92 10.46
C ASN A 6 -1.92 -7.12 11.37
N SER A 7 -0.70 -7.61 11.62
CA SER A 7 0.28 -6.90 12.45
C SER A 7 0.67 -5.53 11.88
N VAL A 8 0.78 -5.40 10.55
CA VAL A 8 1.06 -4.11 9.91
C VAL A 8 -0.17 -3.20 9.97
N LEU A 9 -1.38 -3.73 9.73
CA LEU A 9 -2.63 -2.97 9.80
C LEU A 9 -2.92 -2.44 11.21
N GLU A 10 -2.57 -3.19 12.26
CA GLU A 10 -2.71 -2.77 13.67
C GLU A 10 -1.84 -1.54 14.03
N ASN A 11 -0.74 -1.31 13.32
CA ASN A 11 0.20 -0.21 13.59
C ASN A 11 0.19 0.88 12.50
N LEU A 12 -0.78 0.82 11.59
CA LEU A 12 -0.79 1.62 10.37
C LEU A 12 -1.08 3.11 10.59
N SER A 13 -1.61 3.51 11.75
CA SER A 13 -2.08 4.89 12.00
C SER A 13 -0.97 5.95 11.92
N ASP A 14 0.29 5.54 12.08
CA ASP A 14 1.45 6.43 12.05
C ASP A 14 2.40 6.17 10.88
N ASP A 15 2.10 5.16 10.06
CA ASP A 15 3.02 4.66 9.05
C ASP A 15 2.72 5.22 7.65
N ASN A 16 3.78 5.65 6.98
CA ASN A 16 3.71 6.07 5.58
C ASN A 16 4.00 4.88 4.64
N PHE A 17 3.84 5.11 3.34
CA PHE A 17 4.13 4.11 2.29
C PHE A 17 5.47 3.38 2.52
N TYR A 18 6.52 4.10 2.95
CA TYR A 18 7.84 3.55 3.21
C TYR A 18 7.89 2.69 4.49
N GLY A 19 7.21 3.11 5.56
CA GLY A 19 7.06 2.34 6.80
C GLY A 19 6.38 0.99 6.55
N ILE A 20 5.23 1.01 5.86
CA ILE A 20 4.48 -0.19 5.46
C ILE A 20 5.36 -1.13 4.62
N TRP A 21 6.12 -0.57 3.66
CA TRP A 21 7.03 -1.36 2.83
C TRP A 21 8.10 -2.05 3.67
N ASN A 22 8.74 -1.30 4.58
CA ASN A 22 9.75 -1.84 5.47
C ASN A 22 9.19 -2.94 6.36
N ASP A 23 7.99 -2.77 6.92
CA ASP A 23 7.42 -3.75 7.84
C ASP A 23 7.00 -5.05 7.14
N LEU A 24 6.47 -4.96 5.92
CA LEU A 24 6.17 -6.13 5.10
C LEU A 24 7.41 -6.95 4.72
N PHE A 25 8.56 -6.27 4.54
CA PHE A 25 9.76 -6.89 3.98
C PHE A 25 10.99 -6.91 4.90
N ARG A 26 10.83 -6.51 6.18
CA ARG A 26 11.91 -6.42 7.19
C ARG A 26 12.75 -7.68 7.29
N HIS A 27 12.11 -8.84 7.13
CA HIS A 27 12.74 -10.16 7.21
C HIS A 27 12.91 -10.87 5.85
N ASN A 28 12.55 -10.21 4.75
CA ASN A 28 12.52 -10.80 3.41
C ASN A 28 13.50 -10.09 2.44
N LYS A 29 14.78 -10.03 2.84
CA LYS A 29 15.84 -9.39 2.03
C LYS A 29 16.09 -10.07 0.67
N LYS A 30 15.77 -11.36 0.55
CA LYS A 30 16.02 -12.18 -0.65
C LYS A 30 14.89 -12.14 -1.70
N LEU A 31 13.76 -11.49 -1.43
CA LEU A 31 12.68 -11.35 -2.41
C LEU A 31 13.10 -10.41 -3.53
N LYS A 32 12.83 -10.80 -4.77
CA LYS A 32 12.99 -9.93 -5.94
C LYS A 32 12.08 -8.71 -5.82
N THR A 33 12.50 -7.59 -6.38
CA THR A 33 11.73 -6.33 -6.33
C THR A 33 10.34 -6.49 -6.94
N HIS A 34 10.21 -7.26 -8.02
CA HIS A 34 8.90 -7.53 -8.62
C HIS A 34 7.95 -8.23 -7.62
N ASP A 35 8.41 -9.30 -6.96
CA ASP A 35 7.60 -10.03 -5.97
C ASP A 35 7.24 -9.17 -4.76
N LYS A 36 8.12 -8.23 -4.38
CA LYS A 36 7.82 -7.26 -3.32
C LYS A 36 6.71 -6.31 -3.74
N LYS A 37 6.72 -5.82 -4.98
CA LYS A 37 5.64 -4.96 -5.49
C LYS A 37 4.30 -5.67 -5.48
N GLU A 38 4.24 -6.90 -6.00
CA GLU A 38 3.00 -7.68 -6.03
C GLU A 38 2.47 -7.92 -4.62
N LYS A 39 3.33 -8.35 -3.67
CA LYS A 39 2.93 -8.52 -2.26
C LYS A 39 2.49 -7.23 -1.59
N PHE A 40 3.12 -6.11 -1.97
CA PHE A 40 2.73 -4.81 -1.47
C PHE A 40 1.35 -4.44 -1.98
N PHE A 41 1.05 -4.64 -3.26
CA PHE A 41 -0.29 -4.40 -3.81
C PHE A 41 -1.34 -5.31 -3.16
N ASP A 42 -1.01 -6.60 -2.98
CA ASP A 42 -1.86 -7.56 -2.28
C ASP A 42 -2.23 -7.09 -0.86
N PHE A 43 -1.30 -6.44 -0.14
CA PHE A 43 -1.56 -5.88 1.17
C PHE A 43 -2.64 -4.77 1.12
N PHE A 44 -2.53 -3.82 0.19
CA PHE A 44 -3.53 -2.75 0.04
C PHE A 44 -4.88 -3.29 -0.39
N ILE A 45 -4.89 -4.21 -1.36
CA ILE A 45 -6.10 -4.89 -1.83
C ILE A 45 -6.78 -5.61 -0.67
N TYR A 46 -6.00 -6.32 0.16
CA TYR A 46 -6.50 -7.01 1.34
C TYR A 46 -7.13 -6.02 2.33
N GLY A 47 -6.44 -4.93 2.67
CA GLY A 47 -6.94 -3.93 3.61
C GLY A 47 -8.21 -3.24 3.11
N MET A 48 -8.29 -2.90 1.83
CA MET A 48 -9.48 -2.32 1.21
C MET A 48 -10.66 -3.30 1.18
N LYS A 49 -10.44 -4.57 0.81
CA LYS A 49 -11.48 -5.63 0.87
C LYS A 49 -12.01 -5.89 2.28
N LYS A 50 -11.24 -5.52 3.30
CA LYS A 50 -11.64 -5.61 4.71
C LYS A 50 -12.24 -4.31 5.26
N ASN A 51 -12.41 -3.29 4.42
CA ASN A 51 -12.85 -1.95 4.82
C ASN A 51 -11.94 -1.33 5.91
N ILE A 52 -10.65 -1.69 5.91
CA ILE A 52 -9.62 -1.16 6.83
C ILE A 52 -8.85 -0.02 6.18
N LEU A 53 -8.60 -0.12 4.87
CA LEU A 53 -7.92 0.90 4.08
C LEU A 53 -8.89 1.61 3.15
N LEU A 54 -8.62 2.89 2.92
CA LEU A 54 -9.43 3.78 2.12
C LEU A 54 -8.72 4.32 0.91
N GLU A 55 -9.49 4.51 -0.15
CA GLU A 55 -9.10 5.40 -1.25
C GLU A 55 -9.32 6.85 -0.81
N TYR A 56 -8.37 7.73 -1.15
CA TYR A 56 -8.45 9.17 -0.97
C TYR A 56 -8.37 9.87 -2.33
N ASP A 57 -8.84 11.13 -2.38
CA ASP A 57 -8.65 11.98 -3.55
C ASP A 57 -7.16 12.26 -3.83
N LEU A 58 -6.87 12.82 -5.01
CA LEU A 58 -5.48 13.07 -5.43
C LEU A 58 -4.72 14.06 -4.54
N GLU A 59 -5.45 14.88 -3.79
CA GLU A 59 -4.91 15.88 -2.88
C GLU A 59 -4.79 15.35 -1.44
N ASN A 60 -5.19 14.09 -1.19
CA ASN A 60 -5.29 13.45 0.12
C ASN A 60 -6.17 14.21 1.12
N GLN A 61 -7.19 14.94 0.65
CA GLN A 61 -8.05 15.74 1.52
C GLN A 61 -9.23 14.94 2.08
N CYS A 62 -9.85 14.09 1.27
CA CYS A 62 -11.01 13.29 1.69
C CYS A 62 -11.03 11.86 1.13
N PRO A 63 -11.69 10.92 1.84
CA PRO A 63 -11.94 9.58 1.32
C PRO A 63 -12.86 9.61 0.09
N VAL A 64 -12.54 8.78 -0.90
CA VAL A 64 -13.32 8.60 -2.13
C VAL A 64 -13.85 7.17 -2.19
N PHE A 65 -15.06 7.01 -2.73
CA PHE A 65 -15.68 5.71 -2.96
C PHE A 65 -15.90 5.53 -4.46
N SER A 66 -14.86 5.13 -5.19
CA SER A 66 -14.97 5.01 -6.66
C SER A 66 -15.91 3.89 -7.12
N ARG A 67 -16.24 2.94 -6.22
CA ARG A 67 -16.96 1.69 -6.50
C ARG A 67 -16.22 0.72 -7.43
N ASP A 68 -14.94 0.99 -7.71
CA ASP A 68 -14.11 0.04 -8.45
C ASP A 68 -13.66 -1.12 -7.55
N ASP A 69 -13.27 -2.24 -8.18
CA ASP A 69 -12.63 -3.33 -7.43
C ASP A 69 -11.33 -2.82 -6.78
N PRO A 70 -11.02 -3.20 -5.53
CA PRO A 70 -9.78 -2.81 -4.85
C PRO A 70 -8.51 -3.07 -5.66
N TYR A 71 -8.47 -4.11 -6.50
CA TYR A 71 -7.37 -4.34 -7.45
C TYR A 71 -7.19 -3.17 -8.41
N VAL A 72 -8.27 -2.69 -9.02
CA VAL A 72 -8.26 -1.56 -9.95
C VAL A 72 -7.79 -0.29 -9.25
N VAL A 73 -8.29 -0.04 -8.04
CA VAL A 73 -7.91 1.14 -7.25
C VAL A 73 -6.42 1.14 -6.93
N VAL A 74 -5.91 0.04 -6.38
CA VAL A 74 -4.49 -0.10 -6.01
C VAL A 74 -3.57 0.05 -7.23
N HIS A 75 -3.90 -0.61 -8.34
CA HIS A 75 -3.12 -0.48 -9.57
C HIS A 75 -3.19 0.92 -10.19
N ARG A 76 -4.29 1.66 -10.01
CA ARG A 76 -4.41 3.07 -10.41
C ARG A 76 -3.51 3.97 -9.57
N ILE A 77 -3.60 3.86 -8.23
CA ILE A 77 -2.84 4.68 -7.27
C ILE A 77 -1.33 4.52 -7.45
N PHE A 78 -0.88 3.29 -7.70
CA PHE A 78 0.53 2.95 -7.87
C PHE A 78 0.95 2.75 -9.33
N SER A 79 0.15 3.24 -10.28
CA SER A 79 0.42 3.10 -11.72
C SER A 79 1.71 3.79 -12.15
N ASP A 80 2.15 4.80 -11.41
CA ASP A 80 3.38 5.58 -11.59
C ASP A 80 4.63 4.88 -11.03
N LEU A 81 4.47 3.83 -10.21
CA LEU A 81 5.58 3.01 -9.71
C LEU A 81 6.38 2.34 -10.86
N LYS A 82 5.75 2.14 -12.03
CA LYS A 82 6.40 1.63 -13.24
C LYS A 82 7.44 2.60 -13.83
N ASN A 83 7.33 3.89 -13.49
CA ASN A 83 8.26 4.91 -13.95
C ASN A 83 9.57 4.92 -13.13
N LEU A 84 9.58 4.24 -11.98
CA LEU A 84 10.78 4.10 -11.16
C LEU A 84 11.67 2.98 -11.70
N LYS A 85 12.95 3.29 -11.89
CA LYS A 85 13.98 2.29 -12.25
C LYS A 85 14.48 1.61 -10.98
N LEU A 86 13.72 0.63 -10.51
CA LEU A 86 14.10 -0.16 -9.34
C LEU A 86 14.96 -1.36 -9.75
N PRO A 87 16.00 -1.70 -8.96
CA PRO A 87 16.87 -2.85 -9.24
C PRO A 87 16.08 -4.15 -9.17
N GLU A 88 16.53 -5.19 -9.89
CA GLU A 88 15.88 -6.52 -9.89
C GLU A 88 15.94 -7.17 -8.50
N ASP A 89 17.12 -7.09 -7.87
CA ASP A 89 17.38 -7.65 -6.55
C ASP A 89 17.60 -6.56 -5.49
N ASN A 90 17.02 -6.83 -4.33
CA ASN A 90 16.73 -5.82 -3.33
C ASN A 90 17.95 -5.52 -2.43
N GLY A 91 18.80 -4.59 -2.86
CA GLY A 91 19.84 -3.96 -2.02
C GLY A 91 19.32 -2.92 -1.00
N ASP A 92 18.00 -2.86 -0.81
CA ASP A 92 17.24 -1.89 -0.03
C ASP A 92 17.17 -0.48 -0.66
N VAL A 93 15.97 -0.20 -1.19
CA VAL A 93 15.31 1.12 -1.27
C VAL A 93 16.20 2.24 -1.85
N THR A 94 16.15 2.39 -3.17
CA THR A 94 16.84 3.48 -3.86
C THR A 94 16.34 4.84 -3.34
N ARG A 95 17.18 5.87 -3.43
CA ARG A 95 16.76 7.26 -3.11
C ARG A 95 15.52 7.68 -3.90
N GLU A 96 15.40 7.22 -5.15
CA GLU A 96 14.24 7.44 -6.00
C GLU A 96 12.97 6.80 -5.42
N PHE A 97 13.07 5.57 -4.90
CA PHE A 97 11.94 4.92 -4.24
C PHE A 97 11.54 5.64 -2.95
N ILE A 98 12.50 6.08 -2.13
CA ILE A 98 12.21 6.84 -0.90
C ILE A 98 11.50 8.15 -1.26
N ALA A 99 12.01 8.88 -2.25
CA ALA A 99 11.41 10.12 -2.71
C ALA A 99 9.97 9.88 -3.21
N TYR A 100 9.76 8.86 -4.03
CA TYR A 100 8.42 8.44 -4.45
C TYR A 100 7.51 8.10 -3.25
N ALA A 101 7.98 7.29 -2.31
CA ALA A 101 7.21 6.88 -1.13
C ALA A 101 6.78 8.09 -0.28
N MET A 102 7.64 9.11 -0.17
CA MET A 102 7.31 10.35 0.51
C MET A 102 6.23 11.17 -0.22
N THR A 103 6.15 11.11 -1.55
CA THR A 103 5.02 11.72 -2.29
C THR A 103 3.70 10.97 -2.11
N LYS A 104 3.77 9.70 -1.71
CA LYS A 104 2.61 8.84 -1.41
C LYS A 104 2.26 8.86 0.09
N TYR A 105 2.64 9.91 0.82
CA TYR A 105 2.15 10.16 2.18
C TYR A 105 0.66 10.55 2.14
N GLY A 106 -0.18 9.95 3.00
CA GLY A 106 -1.62 10.28 3.12
C GLY A 106 -2.61 9.29 2.49
N TRP A 107 -2.17 8.44 1.55
CA TRP A 107 -3.05 7.54 0.78
C TRP A 107 -3.48 6.28 1.54
N ALA A 108 -2.93 6.08 2.74
CA ALA A 108 -3.09 4.88 3.54
C ALA A 108 -3.31 5.21 5.03
N VAL A 109 -3.85 6.39 5.35
CA VAL A 109 -4.03 6.78 6.74
C VAL A 109 -5.46 6.51 7.19
N LEU A 110 -5.55 5.65 8.21
CA LEU A 110 -6.75 5.29 8.95
C LEU A 110 -7.50 6.53 9.44
N LYS A 111 -8.78 6.62 9.09
CA LYS A 111 -9.80 7.23 9.95
C LYS A 111 -10.98 6.27 9.98
N GLU A 112 -11.45 5.96 11.19
CA GLU A 112 -12.49 4.97 11.43
C GLU A 112 -13.70 5.12 10.49
N GLY A 113 -14.23 3.98 10.07
CA GLY A 113 -15.56 3.88 9.47
C GLY A 113 -15.60 4.31 8.01
N THR A 114 -15.46 3.35 7.10
CA THR A 114 -15.86 3.57 5.71
C THR A 114 -16.56 2.36 5.12
N TYR A 115 -17.58 2.69 4.34
CA TYR A 115 -18.82 1.96 4.19
C TYR A 115 -18.63 0.58 3.53
N LEU A 116 -19.24 -0.41 4.19
CA LEU A 116 -19.29 -1.84 3.89
C LEU A 116 -19.33 -2.20 2.39
N PHE A 117 -18.40 -3.04 1.94
CA PHE A 117 -18.78 -4.21 1.15
C PHE A 117 -19.82 -5.00 1.95
N LEU A 118 -21.11 -4.79 1.69
CA LEU A 118 -22.15 -5.70 2.20
C LEU A 118 -21.96 -7.02 1.45
N PRO A 119 -21.74 -8.15 2.15
CA PRO A 119 -21.76 -9.45 1.50
C PRO A 119 -23.16 -9.71 0.94
N ASP A 120 -23.21 -10.28 -0.26
CA ASP A 120 -24.45 -10.86 -0.82
C ASP A 120 -25.03 -11.94 0.11
#